data_AF-H1L1E1-F1
#
_entry.id   AF-H1L1E1-F1
#
_cell.length_a   1.000
_cell.length_b   1.000
_cell.length_c   1.000
_cell.angle_alpha   90.00
_cell.angle_beta   90.00
_cell.angle_gamma   90.00
#
_symmetry.space_group_name_H-M   'P 1'
#
loop_
_entity.id
_entity.type
_entity.pdbx_description
1 polymer ?
#
loop_
_entity_poly.entity_id
_entity_poly.type
_entity_poly.pdbx_seq_one_letter_code
_entity_poly.pdbx_strand_id
1 'polypeptide(L)'
;MGFLKIENGKAVNVEDIPILPFDLFREELLDFVKTGYVVQHFAVYNENKNKDKDREAHAKIYSVLRNDDGLYVTSTIVGDFYESLTQSNIKFHMFEREIAEQFGIIPKNHPWFKPVRYHKNYSGKPDAFGNDYNKPIPGNYKFFEVEGEEIHQVAVGPVHAGIIEPGHFRFNCIGETILNLEIQHGYQHRGVEKQLLNCKESMIPLL
;
A
#
# COMPACT_ATOMS: atom_id res chain seq x y z
N MET A 1 -2.92 7.33 25.74
CA MET A 1 -3.46 6.44 24.70
C MET A 1 -3.00 6.96 23.35
N GLY A 2 -2.26 6.15 22.59
CA GLY A 2 -1.70 6.54 21.29
C GLY A 2 -2.73 6.64 20.16
N PHE A 3 -4.01 6.45 20.46
CA PHE A 3 -5.11 6.40 19.49
C PHE A 3 -6.22 7.37 19.86
N LEU A 4 -6.80 8.00 18.84
CA LEU A 4 -8.06 8.73 18.92
C LEU A 4 -9.20 7.79 18.53
N LYS A 5 -10.22 7.63 19.38
CA LYS A 5 -11.44 6.89 19.03
C LYS A 5 -12.32 7.73 18.10
N ILE A 6 -12.82 7.14 17.04
CA ILE A 6 -13.63 7.81 16.01
C ILE A 6 -14.92 7.03 15.73
N GLU A 7 -15.86 7.65 15.02
CA GLU A 7 -17.13 7.05 14.63
C GLU A 7 -17.24 6.89 13.12
N ASN A 8 -17.98 5.87 12.68
CA ASN A 8 -18.25 5.65 11.26
C ASN A 8 -19.13 6.79 10.71
N GLY A 9 -18.80 7.29 9.51
CA GLY A 9 -19.57 8.33 8.83
C GLY A 9 -19.42 9.73 9.43
N LYS A 10 -18.49 9.95 10.37
CA LYS A 10 -18.22 11.27 10.95
C LYS A 10 -16.84 11.78 10.56
N ALA A 11 -16.77 13.04 10.17
CA ALA A 11 -15.50 13.73 9.96
C ALA A 11 -14.77 13.92 11.29
N VAL A 12 -13.44 13.90 11.23
CA VAL A 12 -12.53 14.07 12.37
C VAL A 12 -11.56 15.20 12.03
N ASN A 13 -11.31 16.11 12.98
CA ASN A 13 -10.30 17.14 12.77
C ASN A 13 -8.91 16.50 12.78
N VAL A 14 -8.13 16.78 11.74
CA VAL A 14 -6.79 16.20 11.54
C VAL A 14 -5.81 16.60 12.64
N GLU A 15 -6.03 17.76 13.26
CA GLU A 15 -5.22 18.28 14.37
C GLU A 15 -5.40 17.47 15.66
N ASP A 16 -6.55 16.82 15.82
CA ASP A 16 -6.85 15.99 17.00
C ASP A 16 -6.21 14.59 16.90
N ILE A 17 -5.76 14.20 15.70
CA ILE A 17 -5.17 12.87 15.48
C ILE A 17 -3.76 12.86 16.06
N PRO A 18 -3.46 11.96 17.02
CA PRO A 18 -2.15 11.90 17.67
C PRO A 18 -1.05 11.60 16.65
N ILE A 19 0.09 12.25 16.83
CA ILE A 19 1.32 12.03 16.07
C ILE A 19 2.33 11.36 17.00
N LEU A 20 2.62 10.10 16.75
CA LEU A 20 3.54 9.30 17.55
C LEU A 20 4.91 9.22 16.87
N PRO A 21 6.02 9.18 17.65
CA PRO A 21 7.30 8.72 17.14
C PRO A 21 7.15 7.34 16.49
N PHE A 22 7.90 7.08 15.41
CA PHE A 22 7.70 5.87 14.59
C PHE A 22 7.80 4.58 15.40
N ASP A 23 8.75 4.47 16.34
CA ASP A 23 8.93 3.25 17.14
C ASP A 23 7.71 2.94 18.01
N LEU A 24 7.15 3.97 18.67
CA LEU A 24 5.94 3.83 19.47
C LEU A 24 4.72 3.56 18.58
N PHE A 25 4.60 4.26 17.44
CA PHE A 25 3.55 4.01 16.46
C PHE A 25 3.55 2.55 15.98
N ARG A 26 4.72 2.00 15.66
CA ARG A 26 4.91 0.63 15.24
C ARG A 26 4.52 -0.35 16.35
N GLU A 27 4.99 -0.13 17.57
CA GLU A 27 4.64 -0.97 18.73
C GLU A 27 3.14 -1.00 18.97
N GLU A 28 2.50 0.17 19.08
CA GLU A 28 1.07 0.31 19.35
C GLU A 28 0.22 -0.31 18.22
N LEU A 29 0.61 -0.12 16.95
CA LEU A 29 -0.07 -0.75 15.82
C LEU A 29 0.02 -2.26 15.87
N LEU A 30 1.23 -2.80 16.06
CA LEU A 30 1.48 -4.23 16.06
C LEU A 30 0.77 -4.91 17.24
N ASP A 31 0.69 -4.25 18.40
CA ASP A 31 -0.11 -4.73 19.51
C ASP A 31 -1.60 -4.72 19.19
N PHE A 32 -2.12 -3.59 18.67
CA PHE A 32 -3.54 -3.45 18.31
C PHE A 32 -3.99 -4.53 17.32
N VAL A 33 -3.21 -4.81 16.27
CA VAL A 33 -3.61 -5.75 15.21
C VAL A 33 -3.41 -7.23 15.57
N LYS A 34 -2.94 -7.56 16.78
CA LYS A 34 -2.96 -8.95 17.27
C LYS A 34 -4.38 -9.50 17.27
N THR A 35 -5.34 -8.69 17.70
CA THR A 35 -6.78 -9.04 17.74
C THR A 35 -7.64 -8.12 16.87
N GLY A 36 -7.18 -6.89 16.58
CA GLY A 36 -7.88 -5.94 15.73
C GLY A 36 -7.59 -6.09 14.23
N TYR A 37 -8.11 -5.15 13.45
CA TYR A 37 -8.01 -5.09 11.99
C TYR A 37 -7.46 -3.73 11.55
N VAL A 38 -6.70 -3.76 10.45
CA VAL A 38 -6.32 -2.54 9.72
C VAL A 38 -7.44 -2.21 8.76
N VAL A 39 -8.09 -1.05 8.94
CA VAL A 39 -9.12 -0.56 8.02
C VAL A 39 -8.45 0.16 6.85
N GLN A 40 -7.48 1.03 7.17
CA GLN A 40 -6.73 1.77 6.17
C GLN A 40 -5.37 2.18 6.76
N HIS A 41 -4.33 2.14 5.94
CA HIS A 41 -2.98 2.60 6.30
C HIS A 41 -2.41 3.33 5.09
N PHE A 42 -2.27 4.64 5.18
CA PHE A 42 -2.03 5.49 4.01
C PHE A 42 -1.16 6.69 4.34
N ALA A 43 -0.40 7.16 3.35
CA ALA A 43 0.45 8.33 3.48
C ALA A 43 -0.21 9.56 2.86
N VAL A 44 -0.01 10.70 3.52
CA VAL A 44 -0.24 12.02 2.98
C VAL A 44 1.12 12.69 2.83
N TYR A 45 1.46 13.00 1.59
CA TYR A 45 2.70 13.68 1.26
C TYR A 45 2.42 15.18 1.14
N ASN A 46 3.02 15.98 2.03
CA ASN A 46 3.03 17.42 1.89
C ASN A 46 4.25 17.81 1.06
N GLU A 47 4.03 18.23 -0.18
CA GLU A 47 5.02 19.02 -0.89
C GLU A 47 5.23 20.32 -0.10
N ASN A 48 6.35 20.44 0.62
CA ASN A 48 6.79 21.75 1.08
C ASN A 48 6.96 22.62 -0.18
N LYS A 49 6.00 23.51 -0.44
CA LYS A 49 6.07 24.50 -1.53
C LYS A 49 7.25 25.47 -1.36
N ASN A 50 7.90 25.48 -0.19
CA ASN A 50 9.15 26.17 0.03
C ASN A 50 10.31 25.29 -0.44
N LYS A 51 10.90 25.69 -1.57
CA LYS A 51 12.12 25.17 -2.20
C LYS A 51 13.38 25.36 -1.33
N ASP A 52 13.32 25.08 -0.03
CA ASP A 52 14.54 24.86 0.74
C ASP A 52 14.99 23.42 0.47
N LYS A 53 16.02 23.30 -0.36
CA LYS A 53 16.59 22.04 -0.86
C LYS A 53 17.13 21.10 0.23
N ASP A 54 17.14 21.55 1.49
CA ASP A 54 17.82 20.87 2.60
C ASP A 54 16.88 20.32 3.70
N ARG A 55 15.55 20.40 3.53
CA ARG A 55 14.61 19.70 4.43
C ARG A 55 14.17 18.38 3.81
N GLU A 56 14.55 17.29 4.47
CA GLU A 56 14.08 15.94 4.18
C GLU A 56 12.55 15.95 4.05
N ALA A 57 12.03 15.49 2.92
CA ALA A 57 10.60 15.56 2.66
C ALA A 57 9.86 14.52 3.51
N HIS A 58 9.23 14.99 4.58
CA HIS A 58 8.49 14.14 5.50
C HIS A 58 7.08 13.84 4.99
N ALA A 59 6.69 12.57 5.07
CA ALA A 59 5.32 12.13 4.84
C ALA A 59 4.64 11.82 6.17
N LYS A 60 3.34 12.12 6.27
CA LYS A 60 2.54 11.73 7.43
C LYS A 60 1.75 10.46 7.08
N ILE A 61 1.96 9.39 7.84
CA ILE A 61 1.21 8.14 7.69
C ILE A 61 0.09 8.13 8.70
N TYR A 62 -1.13 7.82 8.25
CA TYR A 62 -2.31 7.62 9.07
C TYR A 62 -2.67 6.13 9.09
N SER A 63 -3.05 5.63 10.25
CA SER A 63 -3.61 4.28 10.39
C SER A 63 -4.98 4.35 11.03
N VAL A 64 -5.98 3.84 10.31
CA VAL A 64 -7.33 3.63 10.80
C VAL A 64 -7.48 2.15 11.13
N LEU A 65 -7.89 1.87 12.36
CA LEU A 65 -7.96 0.53 12.92
C LEU A 65 -9.34 0.25 13.48
N ARG A 66 -9.68 -1.03 13.58
CA ARG A 66 -10.94 -1.48 14.15
C ARG A 66 -10.73 -2.66 15.09
N ASN A 67 -11.36 -2.63 16.25
CA ASN A 67 -11.59 -3.80 17.09
C ASN A 67 -13.08 -3.85 17.48
N ASP A 68 -13.43 -4.69 18.45
CA ASP A 68 -14.81 -4.82 18.92
C ASP A 68 -15.32 -3.58 19.67
N ASP A 69 -14.42 -2.76 20.22
CA ASP A 69 -14.77 -1.54 20.96
C ASP A 69 -15.05 -0.33 20.05
N GLY A 70 -14.57 -0.35 18.81
CA GLY A 70 -14.85 0.69 17.82
C GLY A 70 -13.75 0.94 16.78
N LEU A 71 -13.77 2.14 16.21
CA LEU A 71 -12.80 2.64 15.25
C LEU A 71 -11.80 3.57 15.93
N TYR A 72 -10.55 3.49 15.49
CA TYR A 72 -9.44 4.23 16.06
C TYR A 72 -8.57 4.80 14.95
N VAL A 73 -7.97 5.95 15.20
CA VAL A 73 -6.99 6.56 14.29
C VAL A 73 -5.76 7.04 15.06
N THR A 74 -4.61 6.87 14.44
CA THR A 74 -3.33 7.46 14.89
C THR A 74 -2.47 7.79 13.68
N SER A 75 -1.37 8.50 13.90
CA SER A 75 -0.46 8.88 12.84
C SER A 75 1.00 8.94 13.27
N THR A 76 1.89 8.93 12.30
CA THR A 76 3.33 9.15 12.49
C THR A 76 3.90 9.95 11.32
N ILE A 77 5.09 10.50 11.51
CA ILE A 77 5.84 11.20 10.47
C ILE A 77 7.06 10.36 10.12
N VAL A 78 7.24 10.08 8.82
CA VAL A 78 8.37 9.30 8.30
C VAL A 78 9.13 10.11 7.24
N GLY A 79 10.42 9.78 7.07
CA GLY A 79 11.23 10.27 5.96
C GLY A 79 11.02 9.42 4.70
N ASP A 80 12.11 9.18 3.98
CA ASP A 80 12.11 8.34 2.76
C ASP A 80 11.97 6.85 3.05
N PHE A 81 12.19 6.44 4.29
CA PHE A 81 12.16 5.04 4.67
C PHE A 81 11.70 4.85 6.13
N TYR A 82 11.12 3.69 6.40
CA TYR A 82 10.76 3.25 7.75
C TYR A 82 10.81 1.73 7.84
N GLU A 83 10.78 1.16 9.05
CA GLU A 83 10.84 -0.30 9.23
C GLU A 83 9.49 -0.94 8.89
N SER A 84 9.45 -1.89 7.95
CA SER A 84 8.18 -2.49 7.53
C SER A 84 7.44 -3.14 8.69
N LEU A 85 6.17 -2.78 8.85
CA LEU A 85 5.20 -3.42 9.74
C LEU A 85 4.87 -4.84 9.26
N THR A 86 4.91 -5.07 7.94
CA THR A 86 4.62 -6.36 7.31
C THR A 86 5.53 -7.49 7.76
N GLN A 87 6.76 -7.17 8.18
CA GLN A 87 7.67 -8.16 8.79
C GLN A 87 7.07 -8.85 10.01
N SER A 88 6.26 -8.12 10.77
CA SER A 88 5.68 -8.62 12.02
C SER A 88 4.20 -8.96 11.86
N ASN A 89 3.49 -8.33 10.91
CA ASN A 89 2.09 -8.64 10.67
C ASN A 89 1.69 -8.40 9.21
N ILE A 90 1.24 -9.47 8.53
CA ILE A 90 0.88 -9.44 7.10
C ILE A 90 -0.24 -8.44 6.76
N LYS A 91 -1.06 -8.02 7.72
CA LYS A 91 -2.18 -7.07 7.50
C LYS A 91 -1.75 -5.74 6.88
N PHE A 92 -0.47 -5.37 6.99
CA PHE A 92 0.07 -4.13 6.43
C PHE A 92 0.59 -4.26 4.98
N HIS A 93 0.72 -5.48 4.44
CA HIS A 93 1.50 -5.74 3.23
C HIS A 93 1.05 -4.96 1.99
N MET A 94 -0.27 -4.87 1.75
CA MET A 94 -0.76 -4.17 0.57
C MET A 94 -0.62 -2.66 0.74
N PHE A 95 -0.89 -2.15 1.94
CA PHE A 95 -0.81 -0.73 2.27
C PHE A 95 0.62 -0.19 2.16
N GLU A 96 1.61 -0.91 2.68
CA GLU A 96 3.01 -0.48 2.61
C GLU A 96 3.54 -0.48 1.17
N ARG A 97 3.17 -1.48 0.37
CA ARG A 97 3.49 -1.51 -1.07
C ARG A 97 2.83 -0.37 -1.83
N GLU A 98 1.56 -0.08 -1.52
CA GLU A 98 0.84 1.06 -2.08
C GLU A 98 1.48 2.39 -1.71
N ILE A 99 1.86 2.60 -0.45
CA ILE A 99 2.56 3.81 0.00
C ILE A 99 3.89 3.99 -0.76
N ALA A 100 4.64 2.91 -0.93
CA ALA A 100 5.88 2.93 -1.71
C ALA A 100 5.65 3.26 -3.17
N GLU A 101 4.62 2.70 -3.80
CA GLU A 101 4.24 3.00 -5.18
C GLU A 101 3.76 4.43 -5.36
N GLN A 102 2.95 4.93 -4.42
CA GLN A 102 2.36 6.26 -4.49
C GLN A 102 3.33 7.38 -4.18
N PHE A 103 4.29 7.16 -3.28
CA PHE A 103 5.11 8.25 -2.75
C PHE A 103 6.61 7.97 -2.74
N GLY A 104 7.06 6.79 -3.19
CA GLY A 104 8.48 6.42 -3.16
C GLY A 104 9.04 6.22 -1.75
N ILE A 105 8.18 6.05 -0.74
CA ILE A 105 8.59 5.83 0.66
C ILE A 105 8.84 4.34 0.86
N ILE A 106 10.04 3.96 1.29
CA ILE A 106 10.49 2.56 1.31
C ILE A 106 10.22 1.92 2.68
N PRO A 107 9.30 0.95 2.80
CA PRO A 107 9.20 0.07 3.97
C PRO A 107 10.35 -0.93 3.94
N LYS A 108 11.43 -0.66 4.71
CA LYS A 108 12.61 -1.52 4.78
C LYS A 108 12.22 -2.93 5.22
N ASN A 109 12.90 -3.92 4.64
CA ASN A 109 12.74 -5.33 4.95
C ASN A 109 11.32 -5.88 4.69
N HIS A 110 10.52 -5.22 3.84
CA HIS A 110 9.20 -5.74 3.46
C HIS A 110 9.35 -7.10 2.74
N PRO A 111 8.73 -8.19 3.23
CA PRO A 111 9.01 -9.56 2.77
C PRO A 111 8.52 -9.86 1.35
N TRP A 112 7.58 -9.06 0.83
CA TRP A 112 7.01 -9.23 -0.51
C TRP A 112 6.91 -7.89 -1.27
N PHE A 113 8.05 -7.22 -1.45
CA PHE A 113 8.10 -5.85 -1.97
C PHE A 113 7.99 -5.81 -3.50
N LYS A 114 6.75 -5.70 -4.01
CA LYS A 114 6.40 -5.68 -5.43
C LYS A 114 5.36 -4.58 -5.72
N PRO A 115 5.29 -4.02 -6.94
CA PRO A 115 4.31 -2.98 -7.29
C PRO A 115 2.85 -3.48 -7.17
N VAL A 116 1.89 -2.57 -7.10
CA VAL A 116 0.45 -2.87 -6.90
C VAL A 116 -0.39 -2.42 -8.09
N ARG A 117 -0.17 -1.20 -8.60
CA ARG A 117 -1.02 -0.52 -9.59
C ARG A 117 -0.24 0.13 -10.74
N TYR A 118 1.09 0.07 -10.71
CA TYR A 118 1.97 0.35 -11.86
C TYR A 118 1.91 1.78 -12.40
N HIS A 119 1.56 2.76 -11.56
CA HIS A 119 1.53 4.18 -11.95
C HIS A 119 2.80 4.91 -11.50
N LYS A 120 3.05 6.08 -12.10
CA LYS A 120 4.13 6.97 -11.63
C LYS A 120 3.81 7.48 -10.24
N ASN A 121 4.78 7.47 -9.33
CA ASN A 121 4.58 8.03 -7.99
C ASN A 121 4.23 9.53 -8.06
N TYR A 122 3.52 9.99 -7.03
CA TYR A 122 2.97 11.33 -6.92
C TYR A 122 3.92 12.34 -6.25
N SER A 123 5.02 11.88 -5.64
CA SER A 123 5.95 12.73 -4.88
C SER A 123 7.12 13.26 -5.73
N GLY A 124 7.27 12.78 -6.97
CA GLY A 124 8.41 13.11 -7.83
C GLY A 124 9.72 12.44 -7.40
N LYS A 125 9.69 11.56 -6.38
CA LYS A 125 10.83 10.76 -5.92
C LYS A 125 11.17 9.67 -6.96
N PRO A 126 12.34 9.01 -6.86
CA PRO A 126 12.61 7.80 -7.62
C PRO A 126 11.52 6.74 -7.41
N ASP A 127 11.21 5.96 -8.45
CA ASP A 127 10.28 4.85 -8.34
C ASP A 127 10.85 3.76 -7.43
N ALA A 128 10.07 3.31 -6.45
CA ALA A 128 10.52 2.36 -5.44
C ALA A 128 10.78 0.94 -6.00
N PHE A 129 10.28 0.63 -7.20
CA PHE A 129 10.38 -0.68 -7.84
C PHE A 129 11.25 -0.67 -9.10
N GLY A 130 11.87 0.46 -9.45
CA GLY A 130 12.71 0.60 -10.64
C GLY A 130 11.95 0.50 -11.97
N ASN A 131 10.66 0.84 -11.99
CA ASN A 131 9.82 0.74 -13.18
C ASN A 131 10.27 1.67 -14.32
N ASP A 132 10.28 1.15 -15.55
CA ASP A 132 10.41 1.93 -16.78
C ASP A 132 9.02 2.18 -17.37
N TYR A 133 8.50 3.39 -17.20
CA TYR A 133 7.18 3.81 -17.66
C TYR A 133 7.03 3.91 -19.19
N ASN A 134 8.10 3.69 -19.95
CA ASN A 134 8.04 3.57 -21.41
C ASN A 134 7.80 2.13 -21.87
N LYS A 135 7.76 1.17 -20.95
CA LYS A 135 7.50 -0.24 -21.21
C LYS A 135 6.21 -0.67 -20.52
N PRO A 136 5.56 -1.77 -20.97
CA PRO A 136 4.55 -2.42 -20.16
C PRO A 136 5.13 -2.80 -18.79
N ILE A 137 4.58 -2.23 -17.73
CA ILE A 137 5.01 -2.49 -16.36
C ILE A 137 4.35 -3.74 -15.75
N PRO A 138 3.03 -3.96 -15.89
CA PRO A 138 2.41 -5.13 -15.29
C PRO A 138 3.09 -6.43 -15.77
N GLY A 139 3.47 -7.29 -14.83
CA GLY A 139 4.21 -8.52 -15.12
C GLY A 139 5.72 -8.35 -15.34
N ASN A 140 6.26 -7.12 -15.38
CA ASN A 140 7.68 -6.84 -15.62
C ASN A 140 8.49 -6.76 -14.33
N TYR A 141 8.45 -7.82 -13.52
CA TYR A 141 9.31 -7.98 -12.34
C TYR A 141 9.59 -9.47 -12.09
N LYS A 142 10.58 -9.79 -11.25
CA LYS A 142 10.93 -11.19 -10.94
C LYS A 142 9.83 -11.85 -10.08
N PHE A 143 9.18 -12.86 -10.66
CA PHE A 143 8.22 -13.70 -9.94
C PHE A 143 8.92 -14.57 -8.90
N PHE A 144 8.17 -15.00 -7.88
CA PHE A 144 8.65 -16.04 -6.99
C PHE A 144 8.73 -17.38 -7.71
N GLU A 145 9.84 -18.08 -7.53
CA GLU A 145 10.15 -19.35 -8.18
C GLU A 145 10.41 -20.41 -7.12
N VAL A 146 9.90 -21.63 -7.37
CA VAL A 146 10.27 -22.82 -6.59
C VAL A 146 11.23 -23.65 -7.44
N GLU A 147 12.34 -24.08 -6.84
CA GLU A 147 13.36 -24.88 -7.53
C GLU A 147 13.10 -26.38 -7.38
N GLY A 148 13.25 -27.14 -8.45
CA GLY A 148 13.11 -28.60 -8.47
C GLY A 148 12.99 -29.14 -9.89
N GLU A 149 13.39 -30.39 -10.12
CA GLU A 149 13.47 -31.00 -11.46
C GLU A 149 12.10 -31.13 -12.14
N GLU A 150 11.06 -31.47 -11.37
CA GLU A 150 9.69 -31.65 -11.87
C GLU A 150 8.82 -30.39 -11.74
N ILE A 151 9.41 -29.27 -11.32
CA ILE A 151 8.69 -28.01 -11.13
C ILE A 151 8.54 -27.30 -12.46
N HIS A 152 7.31 -26.88 -12.76
CA HIS A 152 7.01 -26.06 -13.92
C HIS A 152 6.12 -24.87 -13.52
N GLN A 153 6.17 -23.82 -14.34
CA GLN A 153 5.36 -22.63 -14.13
C GLN A 153 4.22 -22.56 -15.12
N VAL A 154 3.03 -22.19 -14.64
CA VAL A 154 1.87 -21.88 -15.48
C VAL A 154 1.52 -20.41 -15.29
N ALA A 155 1.31 -19.70 -16.39
CA ALA A 155 0.93 -18.30 -16.41
C ALA A 155 -0.45 -18.14 -17.03
N VAL A 156 -1.34 -17.41 -16.34
CA VAL A 156 -2.71 -17.14 -16.80
C VAL A 156 -3.01 -15.66 -16.60
N GLY A 157 -3.67 -15.03 -17.58
CA GLY A 157 -4.04 -13.61 -17.53
C GLY A 157 -3.36 -12.76 -18.63
N PRO A 158 -3.49 -11.43 -18.57
CA PRO A 158 -4.15 -10.66 -17.52
C PRO A 158 -5.69 -10.67 -17.62
N VAL A 159 -6.25 -11.17 -18.71
CA VAL A 159 -7.70 -11.37 -18.88
C VAL A 159 -8.00 -12.85 -18.75
N HIS A 160 -8.70 -13.22 -17.69
CA HIS A 160 -9.21 -14.58 -17.49
C HIS A 160 -10.71 -14.50 -17.21
N ALA A 161 -11.50 -15.39 -17.83
CA ALA A 161 -12.95 -15.56 -17.70
C ALA A 161 -13.69 -14.31 -17.16
N GLY A 162 -14.22 -13.45 -18.05
CA GLY A 162 -14.65 -12.05 -17.82
C GLY A 162 -15.71 -11.73 -16.74
N ILE A 163 -15.58 -12.32 -15.56
CA ILE A 163 -16.42 -12.21 -14.37
C ILE A 163 -15.63 -11.53 -13.23
N ILE A 164 -14.30 -11.66 -13.19
CA ILE A 164 -13.43 -11.13 -12.12
C ILE A 164 -12.54 -9.98 -12.61
N GLU A 165 -11.87 -9.28 -11.67
CA GLU A 165 -10.90 -8.25 -12.02
C GLU A 165 -9.77 -8.84 -12.89
N PRO A 166 -9.27 -8.10 -13.90
CA PRO A 166 -8.09 -8.51 -14.65
C PRO A 166 -6.87 -8.66 -13.76
N GLY A 167 -6.24 -9.82 -13.83
CA GLY A 167 -5.06 -10.15 -13.05
C GLY A 167 -4.19 -11.19 -13.73
N HIS A 168 -2.90 -11.19 -13.38
CA HIS A 168 -1.94 -12.19 -13.82
C HIS A 168 -1.68 -13.17 -12.68
N PHE A 169 -1.85 -14.45 -12.96
CA PHE A 169 -1.73 -15.55 -12.02
C PHE A 169 -0.52 -16.39 -12.42
N ARG A 170 0.46 -16.49 -11.53
CA ARG A 170 1.67 -17.29 -11.73
C ARG A 170 1.66 -18.46 -10.76
N PHE A 171 1.49 -19.64 -11.31
CA PHE A 171 1.51 -20.89 -10.56
C PHE A 171 2.91 -21.50 -10.65
N ASN A 172 3.42 -22.00 -9.52
CA ASN A 172 4.50 -22.98 -9.48
C ASN A 172 3.87 -24.34 -9.16
N CYS A 173 4.07 -25.33 -10.02
CA CYS A 173 3.36 -26.61 -9.97
C CYS A 173 4.31 -27.82 -10.05
N ILE A 174 3.87 -28.94 -9.46
CA ILE A 174 4.38 -30.30 -9.74
C ILE A 174 3.20 -31.13 -10.24
N GLY A 175 3.23 -31.54 -11.51
CA GLY A 175 2.03 -32.08 -12.17
C GLY A 175 0.83 -31.16 -11.99
N GLU A 176 -0.24 -31.66 -11.37
CA GLU A 176 -1.47 -30.90 -11.07
C GLU A 176 -1.45 -30.20 -9.70
N THR A 177 -0.40 -30.41 -8.88
CA THR A 177 -0.30 -29.81 -7.55
C THR A 177 0.27 -28.40 -7.62
N ILE A 178 -0.49 -27.41 -7.12
CA ILE A 178 -0.05 -26.02 -7.00
C ILE A 178 0.75 -25.86 -5.69
N LEU A 179 2.03 -25.53 -5.81
CA LEU A 179 2.91 -25.23 -4.67
C LEU A 179 2.81 -23.78 -4.22
N ASN A 180 2.71 -22.86 -5.19
CA ASN A 180 2.57 -21.44 -4.94
C ASN A 180 1.76 -20.77 -6.05
N LEU A 181 0.89 -19.85 -5.65
CA LEU A 181 0.18 -18.95 -6.54
C LEU A 181 0.57 -17.50 -6.19
N GLU A 182 1.25 -16.85 -7.11
CA GLU A 182 1.45 -15.41 -7.07
C GLU A 182 0.39 -14.71 -7.94
N ILE A 183 -0.37 -13.79 -7.34
CA ILE A 183 -1.43 -13.03 -8.00
C ILE A 183 -0.99 -11.57 -8.16
N GLN A 184 -1.13 -11.06 -9.38
CA GLN A 184 -0.97 -9.65 -9.71
C GLN A 184 -2.31 -9.05 -10.09
N HIS A 185 -2.68 -8.00 -9.39
CA HIS A 185 -3.86 -7.18 -9.61
C HIS A 185 -3.47 -5.80 -10.12
N GLY A 186 -4.43 -4.87 -10.17
CA GLY A 186 -4.16 -3.45 -10.44
C GLY A 186 -4.11 -3.05 -11.92
N TYR A 187 -4.36 -4.00 -12.84
CA TYR A 187 -4.43 -3.76 -14.29
C TYR A 187 -5.53 -2.75 -14.70
N GLN A 188 -6.58 -2.60 -13.87
CA GLN A 188 -7.66 -1.64 -14.09
C GLN A 188 -7.47 -0.30 -13.33
N HIS A 189 -6.28 -0.02 -12.80
CA HIS A 189 -6.04 1.24 -12.11
C HIS A 189 -6.21 2.43 -13.07
N ARG A 190 -7.11 3.35 -12.72
CA ARG A 190 -7.47 4.54 -13.52
C ARG A 190 -7.17 5.86 -12.83
N GLY A 191 -6.55 5.84 -11.64
CA GLY A 191 -6.29 7.04 -10.86
C GLY A 191 -7.55 7.75 -10.34
N VAL A 192 -8.64 7.02 -10.10
CA VAL A 192 -9.94 7.60 -9.72
C VAL A 192 -9.87 8.45 -8.45
N GLU A 193 -9.11 8.03 -7.44
CA GLU A 193 -8.93 8.81 -6.20
C GLU A 193 -8.35 10.22 -6.48
N LYS A 194 -7.35 10.31 -7.36
CA LYS A 194 -6.80 11.60 -7.80
C LYS A 194 -7.79 12.37 -8.65
N GLN A 195 -8.58 11.70 -9.48
CA GLN A 195 -9.60 12.36 -10.28
C GLN A 195 -10.72 12.96 -9.40
N LEU A 196 -11.11 12.30 -8.31
CA LEU A 196 -12.11 12.81 -7.36
C LEU A 196 -11.64 14.10 -6.67
N LEU A 197 -10.35 14.26 -6.39
CA LEU A 197 -9.81 15.50 -5.82
C LEU A 197 -9.78 16.67 -6.82
N ASN A 198 -9.85 16.40 -8.12
CA ASN A 198 -9.72 17.39 -9.18
C ASN A 198 -11.00 17.53 -10.02
N CYS A 199 -12.07 16.79 -9.70
CA CYS A 199 -13.32 16.88 -10.44
C CYS A 199 -14.12 18.12 -10.01
N LYS A 200 -15.04 18.54 -10.88
CA LYS A 200 -15.99 19.61 -10.53
C LYS A 200 -16.85 19.12 -9.38
N GLU A 201 -17.20 20.03 -8.46
CA GLU A 201 -18.07 19.73 -7.32
C GLU A 201 -19.39 19.08 -7.75
N SER A 202 -19.95 19.50 -8.89
CA SER A 202 -21.17 18.92 -9.48
C SER A 202 -21.02 17.45 -9.95
N MET A 203 -19.81 16.90 -9.99
CA MET A 203 -19.53 15.51 -10.35
C MET A 203 -19.11 14.65 -9.15
N ILE A 204 -18.99 15.25 -7.96
CA ILE A 204 -18.76 14.48 -6.73
C ILE A 204 -20.09 13.79 -6.38
N PRO A 205 -20.11 12.46 -6.18
CA PRO A 205 -21.30 11.78 -5.71
C PRO A 205 -21.79 12.47 -4.43
N LEU A 206 -23.09 12.77 -4.34
CA LEU A 206 -23.68 13.37 -3.14
C LEU A 206 -23.33 12.48 -1.93
N LEU A 207 -22.48 13.00 -1.05
CA LEU A 207 -22.15 12.40 0.26
C LEU A 207 -23.23 12.74 1.28
#